data_AF-A0A4R2BA83-F1
#
_entry.id   AF-A0A4R2BA83-F1
#
_cell.length_a   1.000
_cell.length_b   1.000
_cell.length_c   1.000
_cell.angle_alpha   90.00
_cell.angle_beta   90.00
_cell.angle_gamma   90.00
#
_symmetry.space_group_name_H-M   'P 1'
#
loop_
_entity.id
_entity.type
_entity.pdbx_description
1 polymer ?
#
loop_
_entity_poly.entity_id
_entity_poly.type
_entity_poly.pdbx_seq_one_letter_code
_entity_poly.pdbx_strand_id
1 'polypeptide(L)'
;MTLLCDWCGCKARAGKNTVYWELPDGSRAIMITSTPAIVCTACGMEYQTDIITKEIEDQLFLVDTKTIGKSLSYDELVGMPRLLKRNYFDFS
;
A
#
# COMPACT_ATOMS: atom_id res chain seq x y z
N MET A 1 6.29 11.06 18.26
CA MET A 1 5.72 9.69 18.30
C MET A 1 6.82 8.72 17.92
N THR A 2 7.15 7.79 18.81
CA THR A 2 8.13 6.72 18.55
C THR A 2 7.36 5.53 17.99
N LEU A 3 7.59 5.17 16.72
CA LEU A 3 7.11 3.89 16.19
C LEU A 3 7.88 2.78 16.90
N LEU A 4 7.16 1.84 17.48
CA LEU A 4 7.72 0.63 18.08
C LEU A 4 7.42 -0.52 17.12
N CYS A 5 8.38 -1.41 16.94
CA CYS A 5 8.19 -2.61 16.13
C CYS A 5 7.29 -3.59 16.89
N ASP A 6 6.21 -4.03 16.25
CA ASP A 6 5.28 -5.01 16.82
C ASP A 6 5.91 -6.37 17.08
N TRP A 7 7.03 -6.67 16.40
CA TRP A 7 7.71 -7.96 16.52
C TRP A 7 8.71 -8.03 17.68
N CYS A 8 9.43 -6.94 17.94
CA CYS A 8 10.53 -6.92 18.93
C CYS A 8 10.43 -5.80 19.97
N GLY A 9 9.42 -4.94 19.88
CA GLY A 9 9.23 -3.80 20.78
C GLY A 9 10.30 -2.70 20.68
N CYS A 10 11.24 -2.80 19.74
CA CYS A 10 12.31 -1.82 19.55
C CYS A 10 11.86 -0.64 18.70
N LYS A 11 12.66 0.44 18.69
CA LYS A 11 12.39 1.60 17.84
C LYS A 11 12.37 1.22 16.36
N ALA A 12 11.23 1.40 15.73
CA ALA A 12 11.05 1.31 14.30
C ALA A 12 10.99 2.72 13.70
N ARG A 13 11.26 2.81 12.40
CA ARG A 13 11.19 4.05 11.63
C ARG A 13 10.21 3.87 10.49
N ALA A 14 9.43 4.90 10.22
CA ALA A 14 8.69 4.98 8.96
C ALA A 14 9.71 5.23 7.84
N GLY A 15 9.83 4.26 6.94
CA GLY A 15 10.53 4.35 5.68
C GLY A 15 9.55 4.39 4.52
N LYS A 16 10.11 4.44 3.31
CA LYS A 16 9.38 4.22 2.08
C LYS A 16 10.04 3.05 1.38
N ASN A 17 9.25 2.08 0.95
CA ASN A 17 9.74 0.95 0.18
C ASN A 17 8.98 0.81 -1.13
N THR A 18 9.56 0.04 -2.04
CA THR A 18 8.90 -0.37 -3.27
C THR A 18 8.30 -1.74 -3.05
N VAL A 19 7.00 -1.85 -3.28
CA VAL A 19 6.26 -3.12 -3.14
C VAL A 19 5.79 -3.58 -4.50
N TYR A 20 5.78 -4.89 -4.70
CA TYR A 20 5.22 -5.51 -5.89
C TYR A 20 3.86 -6.06 -5.53
N TRP A 21 2.84 -5.59 -6.22
CA TRP A 21 1.47 -6.01 -5.98
C TRP A 21 0.94 -6.74 -7.22
N GLU A 22 0.30 -7.88 -7.02
CA GLU A 22 -0.35 -8.60 -8.10
C GLU A 22 -1.77 -8.09 -8.27
N LEU A 23 -2.16 -7.78 -9.51
CA LEU A 23 -3.52 -7.32 -9.79
C LEU A 23 -4.53 -8.39 -9.35
N PRO A 24 -5.70 -8.02 -8.80
CA PRO A 24 -6.73 -8.97 -8.40
C PRO A 24 -7.26 -9.81 -9.58
N ASP A 25 -7.04 -9.32 -10.81
CA ASP A 25 -7.34 -10.03 -12.05
C ASP A 25 -6.35 -11.18 -12.36
N GLY A 26 -5.27 -11.32 -11.57
CA GLY A 26 -4.20 -12.32 -11.75
C GLY A 26 -3.34 -12.11 -13.00
N SER A 27 -3.66 -11.08 -13.79
CA SER A 27 -3.09 -10.89 -15.12
C SER A 27 -1.63 -10.42 -15.08
N ARG A 28 -1.27 -9.53 -14.14
CA ARG A 28 0.06 -8.87 -14.07
C ARG A 28 0.41 -8.42 -12.65
N ALA A 29 1.71 -8.29 -12.38
CA ALA A 29 2.22 -7.60 -11.21
C ALA A 29 2.63 -6.16 -11.54
N ILE A 30 2.35 -5.24 -10.63
CA ILE A 30 2.69 -3.82 -10.69
C ILE A 30 3.69 -3.47 -9.60
N MET A 31 4.55 -2.50 -9.88
CA MET A 31 5.51 -1.99 -8.91
C MET A 31 5.01 -0.67 -8.31
N ILE A 32 4.70 -0.66 -7.03
CA ILE A 32 4.26 0.52 -6.30
C ILE A 32 5.44 1.07 -5.51
N THR A 33 5.95 2.22 -5.96
CA THR A 33 7.09 2.92 -5.35
C THR A 33 6.59 3.92 -4.31
N SER A 34 7.46 4.32 -3.39
CA SER A 34 7.15 5.28 -2.31
C SER A 34 6.07 4.82 -1.32
N THR A 35 5.84 3.52 -1.19
CA THR A 35 4.87 2.95 -0.26
C THR A 35 5.37 3.12 1.18
N PRO A 36 4.57 3.69 2.09
CA PRO A 36 4.97 3.82 3.49
C PRO A 36 5.18 2.44 4.11
N ALA A 37 6.38 2.23 4.65
CA ALA A 37 6.77 0.97 5.28
C ALA A 37 7.36 1.25 6.65
N ILE A 38 7.23 0.31 7.57
CA ILE A 38 7.89 0.33 8.85
C ILE A 38 9.17 -0.49 8.72
N VAL A 39 10.31 0.14 8.99
CA VAL A 39 11.62 -0.50 9.00
C VAL A 39 12.15 -0.50 10.42
N CYS A 40 12.31 -1.69 11.00
CA CYS A 40 12.93 -1.86 12.29
C CYS A 40 14.45 -2.02 12.14
N THR A 41 15.20 -1.07 12.68
CA THR A 41 16.67 -1.14 12.69
C THR A 41 17.25 -2.15 13.68
N ALA A 42 16.43 -2.71 14.57
CA ALA A 42 16.88 -3.65 15.61
C ALA A 42 16.78 -5.12 15.18
N CYS A 43 15.63 -5.55 14.66
CA CYS A 43 15.44 -6.91 14.13
C CYS A 43 15.65 -7.01 12.62
N GLY A 44 15.79 -5.87 11.93
CA GLY A 44 15.93 -5.83 10.47
C GLY A 44 14.62 -6.10 9.72
N MET A 45 13.48 -6.20 10.42
CA MET A 45 12.20 -6.42 9.76
C MET A 45 11.72 -5.15 9.09
N GLU A 46 11.28 -5.30 7.86
CA GLU A 46 10.56 -4.31 7.08
C GLU A 46 9.16 -4.84 6.76
N TYR A 47 8.13 -4.09 7.13
CA TYR A 47 6.75 -4.48 6.89
C TYR A 47 5.89 -3.26 6.58
N GLN A 48 4.87 -3.44 5.76
CA GLN A 48 3.85 -2.43 5.53
C GLN A 48 2.78 -2.56 6.62
N THR A 49 2.26 -1.42 7.09
CA THR A 49 1.10 -1.44 7.99
C THR A 49 -0.15 -1.89 7.25
N ASP A 50 -1.04 -2.59 7.93
CA ASP A 50 -2.36 -3.01 7.41
C ASP A 50 -3.13 -1.88 6.74
N ILE A 51 -3.00 -0.64 7.25
CA ILE A 51 -3.64 0.54 6.68
C ILE A 51 -3.20 0.74 5.22
N ILE A 52 -1.90 0.67 4.95
CA ILE A 52 -1.29 0.90 3.64
C ILE A 52 -1.62 -0.26 2.70
N THR A 53 -1.47 -1.49 3.18
CA THR A 53 -1.83 -2.71 2.45
C THR A 53 -3.29 -2.66 2.00
N LYS A 54 -4.19 -2.35 2.94
CA LYS A 54 -5.63 -2.24 2.68
C LYS A 54 -5.98 -1.09 1.75
N GLU A 55 -5.29 0.06 1.87
CA GLU A 55 -5.50 1.21 0.98
C GLU A 55 -5.04 0.90 -0.46
N ILE A 56 -3.96 0.14 -0.63
CA ILE A 56 -3.49 -0.37 -1.93
C ILE A 56 -4.52 -1.36 -2.52
N GLU A 57 -4.96 -2.35 -1.74
CA GLU A 57 -5.96 -3.33 -2.19
C GLU A 57 -7.27 -2.67 -2.59
N ASP A 58 -7.79 -1.77 -1.75
CA ASP A 58 -9.02 -1.01 -2.02
C ASP A 58 -8.86 -0.17 -3.28
N GLN A 59 -7.76 0.58 -3.42
CA GLN A 59 -7.53 1.35 -4.64
C GLN A 59 -7.42 0.47 -5.87
N LEU A 60 -6.65 -0.61 -5.83
CA LEU A 60 -6.53 -1.54 -6.96
C LEU A 60 -7.85 -2.17 -7.36
N PHE A 61 -8.74 -2.37 -6.39
CA PHE A 61 -10.09 -2.88 -6.64
C PHE A 61 -11.04 -1.81 -7.20
N LEU A 62 -10.87 -0.55 -6.79
CA LEU A 62 -11.74 0.57 -7.16
C LEU A 62 -11.31 1.31 -8.43
N VAL A 63 -10.04 1.22 -8.83
CA VAL A 63 -9.52 1.86 -10.05
C VAL A 63 -9.46 0.86 -11.21
N ASP A 64 -9.44 1.38 -12.43
CA ASP A 64 -9.29 0.52 -13.60
C ASP A 64 -7.84 0.02 -13.68
N THR A 65 -7.59 -1.24 -13.34
CA THR A 65 -6.24 -1.82 -13.37
C THR A 65 -5.61 -1.86 -14.76
N LYS A 66 -6.38 -1.58 -15.83
CA LYS A 66 -5.84 -1.42 -17.19
C LYS A 66 -5.21 -0.05 -17.41
N THR A 67 -5.56 0.96 -16.62
CA THR A 67 -4.90 2.28 -16.66
C THR A 67 -3.65 2.31 -15.79
N ILE A 68 -3.52 1.36 -14.86
CA ILE A 68 -2.31 1.18 -14.06
C ILE A 68 -1.19 0.62 -14.93
N GLY A 69 -0.10 1.38 -15.03
CA GLY A 69 1.12 0.95 -15.74
C GLY A 69 1.89 -0.16 -15.02
N LYS A 70 3.05 -0.54 -15.55
CA LYS A 70 3.94 -1.54 -14.90
C LYS A 70 4.54 -1.04 -13.58
N SER A 71 4.60 0.28 -13.40
CA SER A 71 5.16 0.94 -12.22
C SER A 71 4.44 2.25 -11.98
N LEU A 72 4.10 2.52 -10.72
CA LEU A 72 3.52 3.79 -10.28
C LEU A 72 3.92 4.10 -8.84
N SER A 73 3.61 5.30 -8.38
CA SER A 73 3.82 5.68 -6.97
C SER A 73 2.58 5.40 -6.14
N TYR A 74 2.75 5.12 -4.84
CA TYR A 74 1.64 5.02 -3.88
C TYR A 74 0.71 6.25 -3.95
N ASP A 75 1.28 7.44 -4.03
CA ASP A 75 0.53 8.69 -4.15
C ASP A 75 -0.29 8.76 -5.45
N GLU A 76 0.25 8.25 -6.55
CA GLU A 76 -0.47 8.17 -7.83
C GLU A 76 -1.62 7.17 -7.76
N LEU A 77 -1.40 5.99 -7.17
CA LEU A 77 -2.44 4.98 -6.96
C LEU A 77 -3.59 5.55 -6.11
N VAL A 78 -3.26 6.26 -5.03
CA VAL A 78 -4.26 6.86 -4.13
C VAL A 78 -4.96 8.06 -4.77
N GLY A 79 -4.25 8.82 -5.60
CA GLY A 79 -4.77 9.95 -6.36
C GLY A 79 -5.61 9.58 -7.59
N MET A 80 -5.58 8.31 -8.02
CA MET A 80 -6.36 7.88 -9.17
C MET A 80 -7.88 8.02 -8.91
N PRO A 81 -8.63 8.51 -9.92
CA PRO A 81 -10.08 8.63 -9.81
C PRO A 81 -10.70 7.24 -9.73
N ARG A 82 -11.27 6.92 -8.57
CA ARG A 82 -12.00 5.69 -8.30
C ARG A 82 -13.21 5.58 -9.22
N LEU A 83 -13.39 4.43 -9.87
CA LEU A 83 -14.53 4.17 -10.77
C LEU A 83 -15.87 4.13 -10.02
N LEU A 84 -15.84 3.83 -8.72
CA LEU A 84 -17.06 3.82 -7.92
C LEU A 84 -17.49 5.25 -7.57
N LYS A 85 -18.74 5.59 -7.90
CA LYS A 85 -19.46 6.67 -7.20
C LYS A 85 -19.36 6.37 -5.71
N ARG A 86 -18.88 7.38 -4.97
CA ARG A 86 -18.64 7.58 -3.53
C ARG A 86 -19.65 6.96 -2.51
N ASN A 87 -20.64 6.20 -2.93
CA ASN A 87 -21.81 5.74 -2.18
C ASN A 87 -21.84 4.23 -1.84
N TYR A 88 -20.80 3.44 -2.14
CA TYR A 88 -20.84 1.98 -1.90
C TYR A 88 -20.04 1.50 -0.66
N PHE A 89 -19.17 2.35 -0.08
CA PHE A 89 -18.33 1.98 1.06
C PHE A 89 -18.78 2.64 2.39
N ASP A 90 -20.08 2.87 2.56
CA ASP A 90 -20.66 3.25 3.85
C ASP A 90 -21.45 2.04 4.39
N PHE A 91 -20.75 1.14 5.09
CA PHE A 91 -21.40 0.16 5.97
C PHE A 91 -21.47 0.79 7.36
N SER A 92 -22.43 1.70 7.57
CA SER A 92 -22.85 2.13 8.90
C SER A 92 -23.66 1.06 9.63
#